data_AF-A0A167XKX1-F1
#
_entry.id   AF-A0A167XKX1-F1
#
_cell.length_a   1.000
_cell.length_b   1.000
_cell.length_c   1.000
_cell.angle_alpha   90.00
_cell.angle_beta   90.00
_cell.angle_gamma   90.00
#
_symmetry.space_group_name_H-M   'P 1'
#
loop_
_entity.id
_entity.type
_entity.pdbx_description
1 polymer ?
#
loop_
_entity_poly.entity_id
_entity_poly.type
_entity_poly.pdbx_seq_one_letter_code
_entity_poly.pdbx_strand_id
1 'polypeptide(L)'
;MDTQKDAEIISGPMTGALIVYAATFMRYSLAITPKNYLLFACHLTNFGAQTTQGFRYMNYWKWGGREKQLAEQAAKGGAAAEAGA
;
A
#
# COMPACT_ATOMS: atom_id res chain seq x y z
N MET A 1 12.47 -3.50 -2.01
CA MET A 1 11.33 -3.55 -1.06
C MET A 1 10.07 -3.14 -1.79
N ASP A 2 8.91 -3.77 -1.53
CA ASP A 2 7.67 -3.50 -2.29
C ASP A 2 7.19 -2.04 -2.17
N THR A 3 7.51 -1.41 -1.04
CA THR A 3 7.30 0.03 -0.79
C THR A 3 8.10 0.97 -1.69
N GLN A 4 9.09 0.46 -2.42
CA GLN A 4 9.94 1.24 -3.34
C GLN A 4 9.47 1.15 -4.80
N LYS A 5 8.56 0.23 -5.11
CA LYS A 5 7.92 0.18 -6.43
C LYS A 5 6.97 1.37 -6.59
N ASP A 6 6.65 1.74 -7.83
CA ASP A 6 5.69 2.81 -8.09
C ASP A 6 4.37 2.57 -7.34
N ALA A 7 3.74 3.64 -6.85
CA ALA A 7 2.43 3.56 -6.23
C ALA A 7 1.31 3.42 -7.27
N GLU A 8 1.58 3.71 -8.56
CA GLU A 8 0.63 3.57 -9.66
C GLU A 8 0.17 2.11 -9.86
N ILE A 9 1.05 1.13 -9.65
CA ILE A 9 0.74 -0.29 -9.84
C ILE A 9 -0.16 -0.87 -8.73
N ILE A 10 -0.42 -0.12 -7.66
CA ILE A 10 -1.23 -0.60 -6.54
C ILE A 10 -2.70 -0.64 -6.96
N SER A 11 -3.28 -1.85 -6.95
CA SER A 11 -4.70 -2.04 -7.20
C SER A 11 -5.53 -1.74 -5.95
N GLY A 12 -6.39 -0.72 -6.05
CA GLY A 12 -7.32 -0.33 -4.98
C GLY A 12 -8.30 -1.44 -4.57
N PRO A 13 -9.06 -2.05 -5.52
CA PRO A 13 -10.02 -3.11 -5.19
C PRO A 13 -9.37 -4.33 -4.53
N MET A 14 -8.22 -4.77 -5.04
CA MET A 14 -7.48 -5.89 -4.44
C MET A 14 -7.01 -5.55 -3.02
N THR A 15 -6.41 -4.37 -2.85
CA THR A 15 -5.93 -3.89 -1.54
C THR A 15 -7.06 -3.82 -0.52
N GLY A 16 -8.20 -3.22 -0.89
CA GLY A 16 -9.38 -3.16 -0.02
C GLY A 16 -9.93 -4.54 0.33
N ALA A 17 -10.04 -5.44 -0.64
CA ALA A 17 -10.50 -6.80 -0.41
C ALA A 17 -9.60 -7.55 0.58
N LEU A 18 -8.28 -7.43 0.45
CA LEU A 18 -7.31 -8.08 1.33
C LEU A 18 -7.32 -7.51 2.75
N ILE A 19 -7.57 -6.20 2.92
CA ILE A 19 -7.75 -5.57 4.24
C ILE A 19 -8.98 -6.17 4.95
N VAL A 20 -10.12 -6.23 4.27
CA VAL A 20 -11.37 -6.79 4.83
C VAL A 20 -11.23 -8.28 5.11
N TYR A 21 -10.61 -9.02 4.19
CA TYR A 21 -10.29 -10.43 4.36
C TYR A 21 -9.45 -10.65 5.63
N ALA A 22 -8.32 -9.94 5.77
CA ALA A 22 -7.45 -10.08 6.92
C ALA A 22 -8.15 -9.73 8.25
N ALA A 23 -8.96 -8.66 8.28
CA ALA A 23 -9.76 -8.29 9.45
C ALA A 23 -10.75 -9.40 9.86
N THR A 24 -11.40 -10.01 8.88
CA THR A 24 -12.35 -11.11 9.10
C THR A 24 -11.66 -12.32 9.73
N PHE A 25 -10.49 -12.71 9.20
CA PHE A 25 -9.73 -13.84 9.73
C PHE A 25 -9.10 -13.55 11.10
N MET A 26 -8.70 -12.31 11.38
CA MET A 26 -8.31 -11.92 12.74
C MET A 26 -9.47 -12.11 13.72
N ARG A 27 -10.69 -11.65 13.38
CA ARG A 27 -11.87 -11.86 14.24
C ARG A 27 -12.16 -13.33 14.46
N TYR A 28 -12.11 -14.13 13.39
CA TYR A 28 -12.31 -15.59 13.43
C TYR A 28 -11.31 -16.27 14.37
N SER A 29 -10.02 -15.93 14.25
CA SER A 29 -8.94 -16.54 15.05
C SER A 29 -9.10 -16.39 16.56
N LEU A 30 -9.77 -15.31 17.00
CA LEU A 30 -10.08 -15.04 18.41
C LEU A 30 -11.47 -15.55 18.84
N ALA A 31 -12.38 -15.80 17.89
CA ALA A 31 -13.74 -16.28 18.14
C ALA A 31 -13.80 -17.80 18.35
N ILE A 32 -12.91 -18.55 17.71
CA ILE A 32 -12.87 -20.02 17.79
C ILE A 32 -12.28 -20.52 19.10
N THR A 33 -12.69 -21.73 19.52
CA THR A 33 -12.15 -22.43 20.69
C THR A 33 -11.57 -23.78 20.29
N PRO A 34 -10.29 -24.06 20.60
CA PRO A 34 -9.31 -23.17 21.22
C PRO A 34 -8.91 -21.98 20.30
N LYS A 35 -8.52 -20.84 20.89
CA LYS A 35 -8.11 -19.64 20.14
C LYS A 35 -6.82 -19.89 19.36
N ASN A 36 -6.70 -19.29 18.16
CA ASN A 36 -5.53 -19.46 17.30
C ASN A 36 -4.72 -18.15 17.16
N TYR A 37 -3.75 -17.94 18.05
CA TYR A 37 -2.92 -16.74 18.05
C TYR A 37 -1.92 -16.66 16.89
N LEU A 38 -1.48 -17.80 16.34
CA LEU A 38 -0.59 -17.81 15.17
C LEU A 38 -1.32 -17.27 13.94
N LEU A 39 -2.56 -17.71 13.73
CA LEU A 39 -3.42 -17.21 12.67
C LEU A 39 -3.71 -15.71 12.86
N PHE A 40 -3.98 -15.28 14.10
CA PHE A 40 -4.14 -13.86 14.42
C PHE A 40 -2.91 -13.04 14.02
N ALA A 41 -1.71 -13.44 14.46
CA ALA A 41 -0.47 -12.72 14.19
C ALA A 41 -0.16 -12.64 12.68
N CYS A 42 -0.41 -13.74 11.95
CA CYS A 42 -0.26 -13.78 10.50
C CYS A 42 -1.17 -12.73 9.82
N HIS A 43 -2.47 -12.75 10.12
CA HIS A 43 -3.40 -11.80 9.51
C HIS A 43 -3.21 -10.36 10.00
N LEU A 44 -2.73 -10.15 11.23
CA LEU A 44 -2.37 -8.82 11.72
C LEU A 44 -1.22 -8.22 10.91
N THR A 45 -0.18 -9.02 10.65
CA THR A 45 0.96 -8.60 9.83
C THR A 45 0.53 -8.30 8.40
N ASN A 46 -0.29 -9.17 7.82
CA ASN A 46 -0.84 -8.99 6.48
C ASN A 46 -1.71 -7.72 6.40
N PHE A 47 -2.58 -7.50 7.39
CA PHE A 47 -3.42 -6.31 7.51
C PHE A 47 -2.58 -5.02 7.59
N GLY A 48 -1.51 -5.01 8.39
CA GLY A 48 -0.61 -3.87 8.50
C GLY A 48 0.10 -3.54 7.18
N ALA A 49 0.62 -4.57 6.50
CA ALA A 49 1.26 -4.41 5.19
C ALA A 49 0.26 -3.87 4.15
N GLN A 50 -0.95 -4.43 4.11
CA GLN A 50 -1.97 -4.03 3.14
C GLN A 50 -2.57 -2.66 3.43
N THR A 51 -2.67 -2.27 4.70
CA THR A 51 -3.07 -0.92 5.10
C THR A 51 -2.00 0.11 4.70
N THR A 52 -0.72 -0.24 4.84
CA THR A 52 0.39 0.61 4.36
C THR A 52 0.32 0.80 2.85
N GLN A 53 0.09 -0.28 2.09
CA GLN A 53 -0.16 -0.23 0.64
C GLN A 53 -1.40 0.63 0.31
N GLY A 54 -2.49 0.47 1.05
CA GLY A 54 -3.71 1.27 0.91
C GLY A 54 -3.48 2.75 1.14
N PHE A 55 -2.66 3.11 2.13
CA PHE A 55 -2.25 4.49 2.36
C PHE A 55 -1.45 5.05 1.18
N ARG A 56 -0.51 4.27 0.64
CA ARG A 56 0.26 4.67 -0.56
C ARG A 56 -0.66 4.89 -1.77
N TYR A 57 -1.64 4.01 -1.96
CA TYR A 57 -2.67 4.14 -3.01
C TYR A 57 -3.48 5.44 -2.84
N MET A 58 -4.00 5.70 -1.63
CA MET A 58 -4.75 6.91 -1.33
C MET A 58 -3.91 8.16 -1.53
N ASN A 59 -2.66 8.14 -1.08
CA ASN A 59 -1.75 9.26 -1.24
C ASN A 59 -1.50 9.56 -2.72
N TYR A 60 -1.23 8.53 -3.53
CA TYR A 60 -0.98 8.69 -4.96
C TYR A 60 -2.23 9.15 -5.72
N TRP A 61 -3.36 8.46 -5.57
CA TRP A 61 -4.55 8.69 -6.41
C TRP A 61 -5.54 9.72 -5.88
N LYS A 62 -5.51 10.04 -4.58
CA LYS A 62 -6.55 10.86 -3.92
C LYS A 62 -6.02 12.06 -3.14
N TRP A 63 -4.74 12.09 -2.74
CA TRP A 63 -4.16 13.20 -1.95
C TRP A 63 -3.04 13.96 -2.65
N GLY A 64 -3.03 14.00 -3.98
CA GLY A 64 -2.09 14.86 -4.72
C GLY A 64 -0.69 14.26 -4.91
N GLY A 65 -0.47 13.00 -4.51
CA GLY A 65 0.84 12.35 -4.59
C GLY A 65 1.29 12.07 -6.02
N ARG A 66 0.35 11.79 -6.93
CA ARG A 66 0.63 11.60 -8.36
C ARG A 66 1.12 12.89 -9.00
N GLU A 67 0.45 14.00 -8.74
CA GLU A 67 0.80 15.32 -9.25
C GLU A 67 2.18 15.74 -8.77
N LYS A 68 2.48 15.50 -7.49
CA LYS A 68 3.83 15.72 -6.93
C LYS A 68 4.88 14.87 -7.63
N GLN A 69 4.63 13.58 -7.84
CA GLN A 69 5.57 12.71 -8.55
C GLN A 69 5.79 13.17 -10.00
N LEU A 70 4.74 13.51 -10.72
CA LEU A 70 4.84 14.00 -12.10
C LEU A 70 5.61 15.33 -12.17
N ALA A 71 5.36 16.26 -11.24
CA ALA A 71 6.11 17.51 -11.13
C ALA A 71 7.60 17.28 -10.83
N GLU A 72 7.91 16.34 -9.93
CA GLU A 72 9.29 16.00 -9.56
C GLU A 72 10.03 15.30 -10.71
N GLN A 73 9.35 14.43 -11.46
CA GLN A 73 9.88 13.81 -12.68
C GLN A 73 10.12 14.85 -13.77
N ALA A 74 9.20 15.79 -13.98
CA ALA A 74 9.36 16.89 -14.94
C ALA A 74 10.54 17.80 -14.56
N ALA A 75 10.70 18.15 -13.28
CA ALA A 75 11.84 18.94 -12.80
C ALA A 75 13.18 18.21 -12.99
N LYS A 76 13.23 16.90 -12.73
CA LYS A 76 14.42 16.07 -12.97
C LYS A 76 14.73 15.89 -14.47
N GLY A 77 13.70 15.76 -15.31
CA GLY A 77 13.84 15.68 -16.76
C GLY A 77 14.33 16.98 -17.40
N GLY A 78 13.85 18.13 -16.91
CA GLY A 78 14.34 19.45 -17.31
C GLY A 78 15.80 19.69 -16.92
N ALA A 79 16.17 19.35 -15.68
CA ALA A 79 17.56 19.46 -15.22
C ALA A 79 18.53 18.54 -15.98
N ALA A 80 18.09 17.35 -16.39
CA ALA A 80 18.88 16.44 -17.22
C ALA A 80 19.04 16.93 -18.67
N ALA A 81 18.06 17.67 -19.20
CA ALA A 81 18.14 18.29 -20.53
C ALA A 81 19.07 19.52 -20.54
N GLU A 82 19.08 20.33 -19.47
CA GLU A 82 20.01 21.46 -19.33
C GLU A 82 21.45 21.04 -19.02
N ALA A 83 21.68 19.93 -18.30
CA ALA A 83 23.04 19.45 -18.02
C ALA A 83 23.73 18.75 -19.22
N GLY A 84 22.99 18.50 -20.30
CA GLY A 84 23.48 17.89 -21.54
C GLY A 84 23.71 18.87 -22.70
N ALA A 85 23.48 20.17 -22.48
CA ALA A 85 23.71 21.26 -23.43
C ALA A 85 24.91 22.12 -23.00
#